data_AF-A0A351NY65-F1
#
_entry.id   AF-A0A351NY65-F1
#
_cell.length_a   1.000
_cell.length_b   1.000
_cell.length_c   1.000
_cell.angle_alpha   90.00
_cell.angle_beta   90.00
_cell.angle_gamma   90.00
#
_symmetry.space_group_name_H-M   'P 1'
#
loop_
_entity.id
_entity.type
_entity.pdbx_description
1 polymer ?
#
loop_
_entity_poly.entity_id
_entity_poly.type
_entity_poly.pdbx_seq_one_letter_code
_entity_poly.pdbx_strand_id
1 'polypeptide(L)'
;GAEGMNMGTRFIVTEEAPVHENVKQAIIDASELDTRLVMRPLRNTERVLKNVAVDRLLEKEAALGADIKFEDIAEEVAGVY
;
A
#
# COMPACT_ATOMS: atom_id res chain seq x y z
N GLY A 1 -14.82 20.87 13.37
CA GLY A 1 -15.81 20.10 14.14
C GLY A 1 -15.30 18.79 14.68
N ALA A 2 -14.07 18.34 14.35
CA ALA A 2 -13.45 17.22 15.04
C ALA A 2 -12.76 17.72 16.32
N GLU A 3 -12.81 16.92 17.39
CA GLU A 3 -12.19 17.21 18.70
C GLU A 3 -10.85 16.49 18.89
N GLY A 4 -10.37 15.81 17.84
CA GLY A 4 -9.11 15.08 17.84
C GLY A 4 -8.76 14.54 16.44
N MET A 5 -7.62 13.85 16.35
CA MET A 5 -7.14 13.24 15.11
C MET A 5 -6.61 11.83 15.36
N ASN A 6 -6.82 10.94 14.39
CA ASN A 6 -6.11 9.67 14.30
C ASN A 6 -5.04 9.81 13.22
N MET A 7 -3.85 9.27 13.49
CA MET A 7 -2.75 9.24 12.54
C MET A 7 -2.20 7.82 12.43
N GLY A 8 -1.86 7.40 11.21
CA GLY A 8 -1.20 6.13 10.94
C GLY A 8 0.23 6.35 10.48
N THR A 9 0.41 6.72 9.21
CA THR A 9 1.72 6.92 8.55
C THR A 9 2.68 7.79 9.35
N ARG A 10 2.19 8.82 10.05
CA ARG A 10 3.02 9.69 10.88
C ARG A 10 3.65 8.97 12.09
N PHE A 11 2.93 8.02 12.70
CA PHE A 11 3.46 7.24 13.83
C PHE A 11 4.41 6.12 13.37
N ILE A 12 4.41 5.76 12.09
CA ILE A 12 5.38 4.78 11.55
C ILE A 12 6.81 5.37 11.55
N VAL A 13 6.95 6.69 11.37
CA VAL A 13 8.24 7.39 11.23
C VAL A 13 8.74 8.02 12.54
N THR A 14 8.35 7.50 13.70
CA THR A 14 8.95 7.92 14.98
C THR A 14 10.19 7.10 15.32
N GLU A 15 10.99 7.59 16.26
CA GLU A 15 12.19 6.89 16.74
C GLU A 15 11.84 5.54 17.39
N GLU A 16 10.73 5.49 18.11
CA GLU A 16 10.28 4.35 18.91
C GLU A 16 9.54 3.28 18.10
N ALA A 17 9.06 3.61 16.89
CA ALA A 17 8.31 2.69 16.06
C ALA A 17 9.19 1.48 15.66
N PRO A 18 8.78 0.23 15.96
CA PRO A 18 9.57 -0.98 15.71
C PRO A 18 9.44 -1.43 14.25
N VAL A 19 9.76 -0.53 13.32
CA VAL A 19 9.65 -0.72 11.88
C VAL A 19 11.05 -0.58 11.29
N HIS A 20 11.36 -1.36 10.27
CA HIS A 20 12.67 -1.33 9.61
C HIS A 20 13.00 0.10 9.11
N GLU A 21 14.24 0.56 9.33
CA GLU A 21 14.64 1.93 8.99
C GLU A 21 14.46 2.27 7.51
N ASN A 22 14.73 1.33 6.59
CA ASN A 22 14.41 1.51 5.17
C ASN A 22 12.93 1.81 4.89
N VAL A 23 11.99 1.29 5.68
CA VAL A 23 10.55 1.60 5.54
C VAL A 23 10.29 3.02 6.01
N LYS A 24 10.89 3.44 7.14
CA LYS A 24 10.79 4.82 7.62
C LYS A 24 11.35 5.81 6.60
N GLN A 25 12.54 5.51 6.07
CA GLN A 25 13.20 6.34 5.05
C GLN A 25 12.37 6.42 3.77
N ALA A 26 11.79 5.30 3.31
CA ALA A 26 10.90 5.30 2.16
C ALA A 26 9.67 6.20 2.35
N ILE A 27 9.13 6.30 3.57
CA ILE A 27 8.02 7.22 3.88
C ILE A 27 8.51 8.68 3.92
N ILE A 28 9.71 8.92 4.45
CA ILE A 28 10.32 10.27 4.50
C ILE A 28 10.61 10.81 3.10
N ASP A 29 11.10 9.95 2.20
CA ASP A 29 11.46 10.31 0.83
C ASP A 29 10.26 10.41 -0.13
N ALA A 30 9.10 9.88 0.27
CA ALA A 30 7.90 9.85 -0.55
C ALA A 30 7.21 11.23 -0.63
N SER A 31 6.74 11.58 -1.83
CA SER A 31 5.79 12.66 -2.06
C SER A 31 4.34 12.21 -1.87
N GLU A 32 3.41 13.15 -1.85
CA GLU A 32 1.97 12.87 -1.82
C GLU A 32 1.47 12.07 -3.05
N LEU A 33 2.23 12.08 -4.14
CA LEU A 33 1.92 11.39 -5.39
C LEU A 33 2.41 9.94 -5.43
N ASP A 34 3.21 9.52 -4.44
CA ASP A 34 3.84 8.19 -4.43
C ASP A 34 2.96 7.09 -3.82
N THR A 35 1.64 7.30 -3.77
CA THR A 35 0.67 6.27 -3.32
C THR A 35 -0.21 5.78 -4.46
N ARG A 36 -0.65 4.53 -4.38
CA ARG A 36 -1.56 3.91 -5.35
C ARG A 36 -2.74 3.26 -4.64
N LEU A 37 -3.86 3.15 -5.37
CA LEU A 37 -5.02 2.37 -4.94
C LEU A 37 -4.97 1.01 -5.63
N VAL A 38 -4.96 -0.06 -4.84
CA VAL A 38 -4.93 -1.46 -5.30
C VAL A 38 -6.20 -2.19 -4.84
N MET A 39 -6.43 -3.38 -5.39
CA MET A 39 -7.55 -4.29 -5.10
C MET A 39 -8.93 -3.67 -5.30
N ARG A 40 -9.04 -2.70 -6.24
CA ARG A 40 -10.31 -2.02 -6.53
C ARG A 40 -11.36 -2.96 -7.14
N PRO A 41 -11.04 -3.81 -8.13
CA PRO A 41 -12.03 -4.74 -8.70
C PRO A 41 -12.53 -5.77 -7.67
N LEU A 42 -11.66 -6.15 -6.72
CA LEU A 42 -11.97 -7.09 -5.63
C LEU A 42 -12.79 -6.49 -4.49
N ARG A 43 -13.16 -5.20 -4.58
CA ARG A 43 -13.88 -4.46 -3.52
C ARG A 43 -13.16 -4.46 -2.17
N ASN A 44 -11.84 -4.64 -2.17
CA ASN A 44 -10.98 -4.59 -0.99
C ASN A 44 -9.91 -3.50 -1.16
N THR A 45 -10.34 -2.28 -1.45
CA THR A 45 -9.42 -1.22 -1.88
C THR A 45 -8.46 -0.80 -0.78
N GLU A 46 -7.17 -0.84 -1.07
CA GLU A 46 -6.10 -0.38 -0.17
C GLU A 46 -5.31 0.77 -0.79
N ARG A 47 -4.82 1.69 0.06
CA ARG A 47 -3.88 2.73 -0.34
C ARG A 47 -2.49 2.35 0.17
N VAL A 48 -1.57 2.12 -0.76
CA VAL A 48 -0.22 1.63 -0.48
C VAL A 48 0.85 2.53 -1.12
N LEU A 49 2.07 2.48 -0.59
CA LEU A 49 3.22 3.16 -1.19
C LEU A 49 3.60 2.47 -2.51
N LYS A 50 4.01 3.25 -3.51
CA LYS A 50 4.46 2.70 -4.80
C LYS A 50 5.72 1.86 -4.62
N ASN A 51 5.69 0.66 -5.17
CA ASN A 51 6.87 -0.20 -5.33
C ASN A 51 6.67 -1.15 -6.52
N VAL A 52 7.66 -1.98 -6.82
CA VAL A 52 7.63 -2.91 -7.97
C VAL A 52 6.51 -3.95 -7.85
N ALA A 53 6.17 -4.42 -6.64
CA ALA A 53 5.08 -5.38 -6.44
C ALA A 53 3.71 -4.74 -6.72
N VAL A 54 3.52 -3.48 -6.28
CA VAL A 54 2.31 -2.69 -6.55
C VAL A 54 2.13 -2.44 -8.04
N ASP A 55 3.21 -2.14 -8.78
CA ASP A 55 3.11 -1.93 -10.22
C ASP A 55 2.69 -3.24 -10.94
N ARG A 56 3.26 -4.40 -10.57
CA ARG A 56 2.84 -5.72 -11.10
C ARG A 56 1.39 -6.07 -10.76
N LEU A 57 0.96 -5.78 -9.54
CA LEU A 57 -0.42 -6.01 -9.12
C LEU A 57 -1.39 -5.20 -10.00
N LEU A 58 -1.08 -3.92 -10.24
CA LEU A 58 -1.92 -3.05 -11.07
C LEU A 58 -1.92 -3.45 -12.54
N GLU A 59 -0.82 -4.00 -13.06
CA GLU A 59 -0.78 -4.63 -14.38
C GLU A 59 -1.73 -5.83 -14.47
N LYS A 60 -1.75 -6.70 -13.44
CA LYS A 60 -2.69 -7.83 -13.36
C LYS A 60 -4.14 -7.37 -13.29
N GLU A 61 -4.44 -6.35 -12.48
CA GLU A 61 -5.78 -5.74 -12.43
C GLU A 61 -6.24 -5.20 -13.78
N ALA A 62 -5.34 -4.53 -14.51
CA ALA A 62 -5.65 -4.00 -15.83
C ALA A 62 -5.87 -5.11 -16.86
N ALA A 63 -5.09 -6.19 -16.80
CA ALA A 63 -5.18 -7.30 -17.74
C ALA A 63 -6.42 -8.19 -17.52
N LEU A 64 -6.76 -8.48 -16.25
CA LEU A 64 -7.86 -9.39 -15.89
C LEU A 64 -9.20 -8.67 -15.71
N GLY A 65 -9.17 -7.35 -15.42
CA GLY A 65 -10.37 -6.54 -15.29
C GLY A 65 -11.33 -7.07 -14.22
N ALA A 66 -12.58 -7.37 -14.61
CA ALA A 66 -13.62 -7.83 -13.70
C ALA A 66 -13.50 -9.31 -13.31
N ASP A 67 -12.72 -10.09 -14.05
CA ASP A 67 -12.57 -11.54 -13.84
C ASP A 67 -11.46 -11.87 -12.84
N ILE A 68 -10.71 -10.87 -12.37
CA ILE A 68 -9.64 -11.03 -11.40
C ILE A 68 -10.16 -11.63 -10.09
N LYS A 69 -9.39 -12.57 -9.56
CA LYS A 69 -9.62 -13.20 -8.26
C LYS A 69 -8.44 -12.93 -7.34
N PHE A 70 -8.64 -13.17 -6.05
CA PHE A 70 -7.57 -12.98 -5.06
C PHE A 70 -6.37 -13.89 -5.34
N GLU A 71 -6.62 -15.11 -5.80
CA GLU A 71 -5.56 -16.08 -6.13
C GLU A 71 -4.62 -15.57 -7.23
N ASP A 72 -5.09 -14.71 -8.13
CA ASP A 72 -4.28 -14.16 -9.21
C ASP A 72 -3.21 -13.16 -8.72
N ILE A 73 -3.43 -12.55 -7.56
CA ILE A 73 -2.57 -11.51 -6.96
C ILE A 73 -1.99 -11.91 -5.61
N ALA A 74 -2.25 -13.14 -5.15
CA ALA A 74 -1.86 -13.59 -3.81
C ALA A 74 -0.36 -13.47 -3.57
N GLU A 75 0.49 -13.72 -4.56
CA GLU A 75 1.95 -13.62 -4.44
C GLU A 75 2.44 -12.17 -4.24
N GLU A 76 1.70 -11.19 -4.75
CA GLU A 76 2.04 -9.76 -4.60
C GLU A 76 1.55 -9.17 -3.27
N VAL A 77 0.61 -9.83 -2.57
CA VAL A 77 -0.03 -9.30 -1.36
C VAL A 77 0.17 -10.17 -0.11
N ALA A 78 0.40 -11.47 -0.24
CA ALA A 78 0.56 -12.39 0.88
C ALA A 78 2.05 -12.60 1.22
N GLY A 79 2.43 -12.27 2.45
CA GLY A 79 3.76 -12.56 3.01
C GLY A 79 4.83 -11.49 2.81
N VAL A 80 4.46 -10.27 2.40
CA VAL A 80 5.39 -9.14 2.19
C VAL A 80 5.31 -8.09 3.32
N TYR A 81 4.66 -8.40 4.44
CA TYR A 81 4.52 -7.52 5.61
C TYR A 81 5.19 -8.10 6.86
#